data_AF-A0AA88I9V2-F1
#
_entry.id   AF-A0AA88I9V2-F1
#
_cell.length_a   1.000
_cell.length_b   1.000
_cell.length_c   1.000
_cell.angle_alpha   90.00
_cell.angle_beta   90.00
_cell.angle_gamma   90.00
#
_symmetry.space_group_name_H-M   'P 1'
#
loop_
_entity.id
_entity.type
_entity.pdbx_description
1 polymer ?
#
loop_
_entity_poly.entity_id
_entity_poly.type
_entity_poly.pdbx_seq_one_letter_code
_entity_poly.pdbx_strand_id
1 'polypeptide(L)'
;MNPRPAVSPQKKKRKGQPDATEQLAGLATEYFKRPLTEEDIVAQSWAMKLKKLRPDQKRFAEKIINDTLFEAEMCTLTREGLRFETYQRQSPFPASSSTTSPN
;
A
#
# COMPACT_ATOMS: atom_id res chain seq x y z
N MET A 1 -13.84 75.23 -33.98
CA MET A 1 -12.83 74.19 -33.67
C MET A 1 -13.49 73.18 -32.75
N ASN A 2 -13.73 71.95 -33.19
CA ASN A 2 -14.27 70.89 -32.32
C ASN A 2 -13.14 69.95 -31.89
N PRO A 3 -13.02 69.56 -30.61
CA PRO A 3 -12.00 68.61 -30.18
C PRO A 3 -12.42 67.17 -30.49
N ARG A 4 -11.40 66.36 -30.78
CA ARG A 4 -11.41 64.97 -31.29
C ARG A 4 -11.84 63.98 -30.20
N PRO A 5 -12.57 62.88 -30.52
CA PRO A 5 -12.92 61.87 -29.52
C PRO A 5 -11.69 61.04 -29.12
N ALA A 6 -11.51 60.83 -27.82
CA ALA A 6 -10.48 59.99 -27.25
C ALA A 6 -10.76 58.51 -27.57
N VAL A 7 -9.78 57.84 -28.19
CA VAL A 7 -9.80 56.40 -28.45
C VAL A 7 -9.59 55.64 -27.13
N SER A 8 -10.60 54.92 -26.68
CA SER A 8 -10.52 53.97 -25.57
C SER A 8 -9.63 52.77 -25.95
N PRO A 9 -8.74 52.29 -25.07
CA PRO A 9 -7.89 51.15 -25.39
C PRO A 9 -8.70 49.85 -25.39
N GLN A 10 -8.81 49.23 -26.56
CA GLN A 10 -9.41 47.90 -26.74
C GLN A 10 -8.61 46.85 -25.97
N LYS A 11 -9.23 46.25 -24.94
CA LYS A 11 -8.69 45.07 -24.26
C LYS A 11 -8.72 43.87 -25.22
N LYS A 12 -7.56 43.55 -25.83
CA LYS A 12 -7.35 42.29 -26.54
C LYS A 12 -7.52 41.13 -25.55
N LYS A 13 -8.59 40.34 -25.67
CA LYS A 13 -8.74 39.05 -24.98
C LYS A 13 -7.61 38.13 -25.46
N ARG A 14 -6.61 37.91 -24.60
CA ARG A 14 -5.63 36.84 -24.79
C ARG A 14 -6.41 35.53 -24.64
N LYS A 15 -6.38 34.66 -25.65
CA LYS A 15 -6.80 33.26 -25.51
C LYS A 15 -5.94 32.69 -24.39
N GLY A 16 -6.55 32.54 -23.22
CA GLY A 16 -5.88 32.09 -22.00
C GLY A 16 -5.45 30.65 -22.21
N GLN A 17 -4.15 30.41 -22.05
CA GLN A 17 -3.63 29.10 -21.68
C GLN A 17 -4.48 28.58 -20.50
N PRO A 18 -4.88 27.29 -20.48
CA PRO A 18 -5.76 26.78 -19.44
C PRO A 18 -5.14 27.09 -18.09
N ASP A 19 -5.94 27.69 -17.22
CA ASP A 19 -5.53 28.11 -15.89
C ASP A 19 -4.89 26.90 -15.18
N ALA A 20 -3.85 27.09 -14.38
CA ALA A 20 -3.15 25.98 -13.72
C ALA A 20 -4.14 25.12 -12.90
N THR A 21 -5.17 25.77 -12.37
CA THR A 21 -6.32 25.19 -11.68
C THR A 21 -7.16 24.27 -12.57
N GLU A 22 -7.38 24.66 -13.84
CA GLU A 22 -8.14 23.87 -14.82
C GLU A 22 -7.36 22.63 -15.27
N GLN A 23 -6.05 22.76 -15.45
CA GLN A 23 -5.17 21.63 -15.73
C GLN A 23 -5.12 20.64 -14.56
N LEU A 24 -5.01 21.13 -13.32
CA LEU A 24 -5.03 20.30 -12.12
C LEU A 24 -6.38 19.60 -11.95
N ALA A 25 -7.49 20.30 -12.19
CA ALA A 25 -8.82 19.71 -12.15
C ALA A 25 -9.00 18.62 -13.23
N GLY A 26 -8.46 18.83 -14.43
CA GLY A 26 -8.42 17.83 -15.50
C GLY A 26 -7.68 16.56 -15.09
N LEU A 27 -6.46 16.70 -14.56
CA LEU A 27 -5.64 15.58 -14.09
C LEU A 27 -6.29 14.81 -12.93
N ALA A 28 -6.86 15.54 -11.95
CA ALA A 28 -7.59 14.92 -10.85
C ALA A 28 -8.79 14.12 -11.37
N THR A 29 -9.55 14.71 -12.31
CA THR A 29 -10.71 14.05 -12.92
C THR A 29 -10.30 12.79 -13.67
N GLU A 30 -9.20 12.81 -14.40
CA GLU A 30 -8.67 11.62 -15.10
C GLU A 30 -8.24 10.52 -14.13
N TYR A 31 -7.54 10.90 -13.05
CA TYR A 31 -7.13 9.97 -12.00
C TYR A 31 -8.33 9.30 -11.31
N PHE A 32 -9.36 10.08 -10.94
CA PHE A 32 -10.58 9.55 -10.31
C PHE A 32 -11.48 8.75 -11.26
N LYS A 33 -11.35 8.95 -12.58
CA LYS A 33 -12.05 8.15 -13.59
C LYS A 33 -11.43 6.77 -13.80
N ARG A 34 -10.21 6.53 -13.31
CA ARG A 34 -9.60 5.20 -13.39
C ARG A 34 -10.47 4.21 -12.62
N PRO A 35 -10.88 3.09 -13.24
CA PRO A 35 -11.60 2.06 -12.51
C PRO A 35 -10.72 1.50 -11.40
N LEU A 36 -11.29 1.30 -10.21
CA LEU A 36 -10.61 0.56 -9.15
C LEU A 36 -10.39 -0.87 -9.62
N THR A 37 -9.15 -1.34 -9.54
CA THR A 37 -8.82 -2.74 -9.80
C THR A 37 -9.03 -3.57 -8.54
N GLU A 38 -9.01 -4.90 -8.67
CA GLU A 38 -9.10 -5.79 -7.51
C GLU A 38 -7.91 -5.58 -6.55
N GLU A 39 -6.73 -5.32 -7.10
CA GLU A 39 -5.52 -5.00 -6.32
C GLU A 39 -5.70 -3.71 -5.52
N ASP A 40 -6.33 -2.68 -6.11
CA ASP A 40 -6.62 -1.42 -5.42
C ASP A 40 -7.55 -1.67 -4.21
N ILE A 41 -8.56 -2.53 -4.37
CA ILE A 41 -9.51 -2.90 -3.30
C ILE A 41 -8.79 -3.70 -2.19
N VAL A 42 -7.95 -4.66 -2.55
CA VAL A 42 -7.17 -5.46 -1.59
C VAL A 42 -6.21 -4.56 -0.80
N ALA A 43 -5.47 -3.69 -1.48
CA ALA A 43 -4.56 -2.74 -0.86
C ALA A 43 -5.28 -1.81 0.12
N GLN A 44 -6.45 -1.27 -0.26
CA GLN A 44 -7.26 -0.44 0.62
C GLN A 44 -7.73 -1.21 1.87
N SER A 45 -8.20 -2.46 1.69
CA SER A 45 -8.60 -3.33 2.78
C SER A 45 -7.45 -3.61 3.76
N TRP A 46 -6.26 -3.90 3.24
CA TRP A 46 -5.05 -4.13 4.04
C TRP A 46 -4.66 -2.89 4.83
N ALA A 47 -4.64 -1.72 4.19
CA ALA A 47 -4.33 -0.45 4.84
C ALA A 47 -5.29 -0.16 6.01
N MET A 48 -6.59 -0.39 5.81
CA MET A 48 -7.59 -0.24 6.86
C MET A 48 -7.39 -1.22 8.03
N LYS A 49 -7.01 -2.47 7.75
CA LYS A 49 -6.72 -3.46 8.80
C LYS A 49 -5.46 -3.10 9.59
N LEU A 50 -4.37 -2.75 8.90
CA LEU A 50 -3.11 -2.34 9.52
C LEU A 50 -3.27 -1.10 10.42
N LYS A 51 -4.10 -0.13 10.01
CA LYS A 51 -4.39 1.08 10.81
C LYS A 51 -5.03 0.79 12.16
N LYS A 52 -5.75 -0.34 12.30
CA LYS A 52 -6.44 -0.74 13.54
C LYS A 52 -5.53 -1.52 14.50
N LEU A 53 -4.35 -1.94 14.06
CA LEU A 53 -3.42 -2.72 14.88
C LEU A 53 -2.64 -1.83 15.85
N ARG A 54 -2.24 -2.43 16.98
CA ARG A 54 -1.24 -1.81 17.87
C ARG A 54 0.09 -1.66 17.11
N PRO A 55 0.93 -0.65 17.41
CA PRO A 55 2.17 -0.39 16.68
C PRO A 55 3.08 -1.62 16.52
N ASP A 56 3.27 -2.41 17.58
CA ASP A 56 4.13 -3.61 17.52
C ASP A 56 3.54 -4.70 16.61
N GLN A 57 2.22 -4.93 16.71
CA GLN A 57 1.52 -5.90 15.87
C GLN A 57 1.49 -5.46 14.41
N LYS A 58 1.39 -4.15 14.16
CA LYS A 58 1.49 -3.58 12.82
C LYS A 58 2.87 -3.87 12.21
N ARG A 59 3.96 -3.68 12.95
CA ARG A 59 5.32 -4.02 12.49
C ARG A 59 5.48 -5.49 12.14
N PHE A 60 4.94 -6.39 12.98
CA PHE A 60 4.97 -7.82 12.68
C PHE A 60 4.15 -8.15 11.43
N ALA A 61 2.95 -7.60 11.30
CA ALA A 61 2.10 -7.82 10.13
C ALA A 61 2.77 -7.30 8.84
N GLU A 62 3.37 -6.11 8.87
CA GLU A 62 4.12 -5.54 7.74
C GLU A 62 5.28 -6.44 7.33
N LYS A 63 6.06 -6.94 8.30
CA LYS A 63 7.15 -7.89 8.03
C LYS A 63 6.64 -9.14 7.31
N ILE A 64 5.58 -9.75 7.81
CA ILE A 64 5.01 -10.99 7.25
C ILE A 64 4.52 -10.77 5.81
N ILE A 65 3.82 -9.67 5.56
CA ILE A 65 3.34 -9.33 4.22
C ILE A 65 4.53 -9.17 3.27
N ASN A 66 5.55 -8.40 3.68
CA ASN A 66 6.73 -8.17 2.85
C ASN A 66 7.51 -9.46 2.58
N ASP A 67 7.74 -10.29 3.59
CA ASP A 67 8.41 -11.58 3.44
C ASP A 67 7.62 -12.47 2.47
N THR A 68 6.29 -12.48 2.56
CA THR A 68 5.44 -13.29 1.67
C THR A 68 5.57 -12.84 0.22
N LEU A 69 5.56 -11.53 -0.02
CA LEU A 69 5.70 -10.96 -1.36
C LEU A 69 7.10 -11.20 -1.92
N PHE A 70 8.14 -11.08 -1.09
CA PHE A 70 9.51 -11.35 -1.47
C PHE A 70 9.72 -12.80 -1.87
N GLU A 71 9.25 -13.76 -1.07
CA GLU A 71 9.30 -15.20 -1.41
C GLU A 71 8.50 -15.52 -2.68
N ALA A 72 7.39 -14.81 -2.93
CA ALA A 72 6.63 -14.97 -4.17
C ALA A 72 7.41 -14.48 -5.39
N GLU A 73 8.07 -13.32 -5.29
CA GLU A 73 8.92 -12.74 -6.33
C GLU A 73 10.13 -13.65 -6.64
N MET A 74 10.68 -14.30 -5.62
CA MET A 74 11.77 -15.27 -5.74
C MET A 74 11.31 -16.66 -6.21
N CYS A 75 10.01 -16.87 -6.47
CA CYS A 75 9.40 -18.16 -6.82
C CYS A 75 9.64 -19.28 -5.77
N THR A 76 9.85 -18.91 -4.52
CA THR A 76 10.11 -19.82 -3.38
C THR A 76 8.96 -19.90 -2.40
N LEU A 77 7.89 -19.11 -2.59
CA LEU A 77 6.67 -19.20 -1.79
C LEU A 77 5.97 -20.57 -1.99
N THR A 78 5.94 -21.38 -0.94
CA THR A 78 5.31 -22.70 -0.93
C THR A 78 3.92 -22.67 -0.29
N ARG A 79 3.12 -23.74 -0.47
CA ARG A 79 1.81 -23.90 0.20
C ARG A 79 1.94 -23.90 1.72
N GLU A 80 3.06 -24.41 2.22
CA GLU A 80 3.42 -24.47 3.63
C GLU A 80 3.85 -23.08 4.16
N GLY A 81 4.15 -22.14 3.26
CA GLY A 81 4.27 -20.71 3.53
C GLY A 81 5.39 -20.32 4.48
N LEU A 82 5.23 -19.14 5.08
CA LEU A 82 6.10 -18.64 6.14
C LEU A 82 5.74 -19.32 7.47
N ARG A 83 6.71 -19.98 8.09
CA ARG A 83 6.56 -20.55 9.44
C ARG A 83 6.86 -19.49 10.48
N PHE A 84 5.90 -19.26 11.37
CA PHE A 84 6.16 -18.56 12.61
C PHE A 84 6.96 -19.46 13.53
N GLU A 85 7.97 -18.91 14.21
CA GLU A 85 8.55 -19.55 15.38
C GLU A 85 7.47 -19.62 16.46
N THR A 86 6.69 -20.69 16.43
CA THR A 86 6.02 -21.12 17.64
C THR A 86 7.12 -21.52 18.59
N TYR A 87 7.26 -20.83 19.72
CA TYR A 87 8.03 -21.34 20.84
C TYR A 87 7.60 -22.80 21.03
N GLN A 88 8.40 -23.75 20.55
CA GLN A 88 8.26 -25.12 21.00
C GLN A 88 8.45 -25.00 22.51
N ARG A 89 7.40 -25.23 23.29
CA ARG A 89 7.60 -25.75 24.63
C ARG A 89 8.38 -27.03 24.42
N GLN A 90 9.71 -26.94 24.46
CA GLN A 90 10.54 -28.09 24.74
C GLN A 90 10.01 -28.60 26.07
N SER A 91 9.19 -29.66 26.05
CA SER A 91 8.90 -30.37 27.28
C SER A 91 10.19 -31.09 27.63
N PRO A 92 10.83 -30.80 28.77
CA PRO A 92 11.99 -31.55 29.21
C PRO A 92 11.46 -32.86 29.78
N PHE A 93 11.12 -33.82 28.92
CA PHE A 93 10.99 -35.20 29.36
C PHE A 93 12.34 -35.89 29.13
N PRO A 94 13.14 -36.14 30.18
CA PRO A 94 14.29 -37.01 30.03
C PRO A 94 13.77 -38.40 29.67
N ALA A 95 14.35 -38.99 28.63
CA ALA A 95 14.08 -40.36 28.24
C ALA A 95 14.37 -41.28 29.44
N SER A 96 13.33 -41.93 29.97
CA SER A 96 13.49 -43.01 30.93
C SER A 96 14.18 -44.17 30.22
N SER A 97 15.50 -44.24 30.30
CA SER A 97 16.27 -45.41 29.92
C SER A 97 16.00 -46.52 30.93
N SER A 98 14.97 -47.32 30.72
CA SER A 98 14.85 -48.61 31.39
C SER A 98 15.78 -49.60 30.69
N THR A 99 17.03 -49.62 31.17
CA THR A 99 17.95 -50.73 30.94
C THR A 99 17.37 -51.95 31.65
N THR A 100 16.68 -52.81 30.91
CA THR A 100 16.34 -54.15 31.38
C THR A 100 17.50 -55.08 31.01
N SER A 101 18.36 -55.36 31.98
CA SER A 101 19.33 -56.46 31.88
C SER A 101 18.60 -57.81 31.95
N PRO A 102 19.01 -58.81 31.16
CA PRO A 102 18.44 -60.15 31.24
C PRO A 102 19.07 -60.94 32.39
N ASN A 103 18.28 -61.80 33.03
CA ASN A 103 18.76 -62.94 33.80
C ASN A 103 17.94 -64.16 33.37
#